data_AF-S7QH81-F1
#
_entry.id   AF-S7QH81-F1
#
_cell.length_a   1.000
_cell.length_b   1.000
_cell.length_c   1.000
_cell.angle_alpha   90.00
_cell.angle_beta   90.00
_cell.angle_gamma   90.00
#
_symmetry.space_group_name_H-M   'P 1'
#
loop_
_entity.id
_entity.type
_entity.pdbx_description
1 polymer ?
#
loop_
_entity_poly.entity_id
_entity_poly.type
_entity_poly.pdbx_seq_one_letter_code
_entity_poly.pdbx_strand_id
1 'polypeptide(L)'
;MAWRVSFVVCVTSFLLGTLFTHWIADSLTLWKSPEISDEHLWTAAAYYSILARMPEYLLYFLTATACLGGITILWSLGDGQAGNLMFDGGSIFLYGSAAAVYLYSVLPTLSTFKSLPLHTASTVYPPNLRTLTLDLASNNLICSVALTGILLLQAGRWWAENRDGNDDDAPVMDKPENADGVRERTKSAKLRKQKTKS
;
A
#
# COMPACT_ATOMS: atom_id res chain seq x y z
N MET A 1 6.00 -16.75 8.73
CA MET A 1 5.40 -15.77 7.79
C MET A 1 4.14 -15.11 8.36
N ALA A 2 3.11 -15.88 8.76
CA ALA A 2 1.81 -15.34 9.18
C ALA A 2 1.85 -14.17 10.18
N TRP A 3 2.64 -14.27 11.25
CA TRP A 3 2.70 -13.23 12.28
C TRP A 3 3.21 -11.88 11.75
N ARG A 4 4.18 -11.90 10.83
CA ARG A 4 4.75 -10.68 10.23
C ARG A 4 3.71 -9.96 9.37
N VAL A 5 3.01 -10.73 8.53
CA VAL A 5 1.91 -10.21 7.69
C VAL A 5 0.80 -9.66 8.58
N SER A 6 0.45 -10.33 9.68
CA SER A 6 -0.52 -9.80 10.66
C SER A 6 -0.08 -8.46 11.25
N PHE A 7 1.19 -8.32 11.64
CA PHE A 7 1.71 -7.03 12.13
C PHE A 7 1.66 -5.93 11.07
N VAL A 8 2.09 -6.22 9.84
CA VAL A 8 2.03 -5.26 8.73
C VAL A 8 0.59 -4.82 8.49
N VAL A 9 -0.35 -5.77 8.39
CA VAL A 9 -1.77 -5.48 8.17
C VAL A 9 -2.37 -4.69 9.33
N CYS A 10 -2.10 -5.04 10.58
CA CYS A 10 -2.61 -4.31 11.74
C CYS A 10 -2.09 -2.87 11.79
N VAL A 11 -0.78 -2.68 11.61
CA VAL A 11 -0.15 -1.34 11.66
C VAL A 11 -0.61 -0.48 10.49
N THR A 12 -0.60 -1.01 9.26
CA THR A 12 -1.06 -0.27 8.07
C THR A 12 -2.54 0.06 8.13
N SER A 13 -3.38 -0.83 8.66
CA SER A 13 -4.80 -0.56 8.89
C SER A 13 -5.02 0.54 9.93
N PHE A 14 -4.22 0.56 11.01
CA PHE A 14 -4.27 1.64 11.99
C PHE A 14 -3.90 2.98 11.36
N LEU A 15 -2.77 3.06 10.64
CA LEU A 15 -2.34 4.28 9.95
C LEU A 15 -3.37 4.74 8.90
N LEU A 16 -3.91 3.82 8.12
CA LEU A 16 -4.96 4.12 7.15
C LEU A 16 -6.22 4.66 7.86
N GLY A 17 -6.60 4.07 9.00
CA GLY A 17 -7.68 4.57 9.85
C GLY A 17 -7.43 6.02 10.30
N THR A 18 -6.20 6.37 10.69
CA THR A 18 -5.85 7.75 11.05
C THR A 18 -6.02 8.70 9.87
N LEU A 19 -5.56 8.33 8.68
CA LEU A 19 -5.75 9.15 7.47
C LEU A 19 -7.23 9.28 7.09
N PHE A 20 -8.03 8.22 7.26
CA PHE A 20 -9.48 8.30 7.05
C PHE A 20 -10.17 9.29 8.00
N THR A 21 -9.61 9.58 9.17
CA THR A 21 -10.19 10.65 10.01
C THR A 21 -10.07 12.03 9.36
N HIS A 22 -9.07 12.26 8.51
CA HIS A 22 -8.90 13.53 7.77
C HIS A 22 -9.93 13.71 6.66
N TRP A 23 -10.59 12.63 6.23
CA TRP A 23 -11.69 12.67 5.27
C TRP A 23 -12.82 13.62 5.67
N ILE A 24 -13.02 13.86 6.98
CA ILE A 24 -14.01 14.82 7.49
C ILE A 24 -13.79 16.24 6.94
N ALA A 25 -12.55 16.63 6.69
CA ALA A 25 -12.18 17.89 6.05
C ALA A 25 -12.00 17.72 4.53
N ASP A 26 -11.38 16.62 4.09
CA ASP A 26 -10.98 16.44 2.68
C ASP A 26 -12.17 16.25 1.73
N SER A 27 -13.26 15.66 2.23
CA SER A 27 -14.51 15.52 1.48
C SER A 27 -15.17 16.87 1.14
N LEU A 28 -14.87 17.92 1.91
CA LEU A 28 -15.41 19.27 1.68
C LEU A 28 -14.58 20.05 0.65
N THR A 29 -13.36 19.61 0.36
CA THR A 29 -12.41 20.31 -0.51
C THR A 29 -12.28 19.66 -1.88
N LEU A 30 -11.92 18.36 -1.96
CA LEU A 30 -11.51 17.72 -3.21
C LEU A 30 -12.67 17.36 -4.16
N TRP A 31 -13.88 17.16 -3.62
CA TRP A 31 -15.00 16.54 -4.35
C TRP A 31 -16.20 17.49 -4.56
N LYS A 32 -16.02 18.79 -4.36
CA LYS A 32 -17.06 19.81 -4.55
C LYS A 32 -16.82 20.58 -5.85
N SER A 33 -17.71 20.39 -6.82
CA SER A 33 -17.75 21.10 -8.11
C SER A 33 -19.09 21.84 -8.25
N PRO A 34 -19.19 22.98 -8.95
CA PRO A 34 -18.18 23.64 -9.79
C PRO A 34 -17.24 24.62 -9.05
N GLU A 35 -17.65 25.19 -7.92
CA GLU A 35 -16.81 26.08 -7.10
C GLU A 35 -16.82 25.65 -5.63
N ILE A 36 -15.64 25.55 -5.03
CA ILE A 36 -15.48 25.28 -3.60
C ILE A 36 -15.82 26.56 -2.84
N SER A 37 -16.90 26.52 -2.06
CA SER A 37 -17.28 27.63 -1.18
C SER A 37 -16.18 27.95 -0.16
N ASP A 38 -15.94 29.23 0.09
CA ASP A 38 -15.00 29.71 1.11
C ASP A 38 -15.33 29.16 2.51
N GLU A 39 -16.60 28.92 2.80
CA GLU A 39 -17.03 28.32 4.07
C GLU A 39 -16.52 26.89 4.26
N HIS A 40 -16.50 26.08 3.18
CA HIS A 40 -15.93 24.74 3.22
C HIS A 40 -14.41 24.78 3.46
N LEU A 41 -13.71 25.73 2.84
CA LEU A 41 -12.27 25.92 3.04
C LEU A 41 -11.97 26.37 4.47
N TRP A 42 -12.76 27.29 5.03
CA TRP A 42 -12.66 27.69 6.43
C TRP A 42 -12.92 26.55 7.40
N THR A 43 -13.92 25.70 7.12
CA THR A 43 -14.22 24.51 7.92
C THR A 43 -13.05 23.52 7.92
N ALA A 44 -12.51 23.23 6.74
CA ALA A 44 -11.33 22.35 6.61
C ALA A 44 -10.09 22.95 7.30
N ALA A 45 -9.84 24.24 7.12
CA ALA A 45 -8.72 24.94 7.76
C ALA A 45 -8.85 24.96 9.29
N ALA A 46 -10.06 25.13 9.82
CA ALA A 46 -10.34 25.05 11.26
C ALA A 46 -10.02 23.65 11.80
N TYR A 47 -10.45 22.59 11.12
CA TYR A 47 -10.08 21.21 11.45
C TYR A 47 -8.55 21.02 11.47
N TYR A 48 -7.85 21.47 10.42
CA TYR A 48 -6.40 21.36 10.33
C TYR A 48 -5.67 22.20 11.39
N SER A 49 -6.24 23.33 11.81
CA SER A 49 -5.68 24.14 12.89
C SER A 49 -5.78 23.43 14.25
N ILE A 50 -6.85 22.68 14.49
CA ILE A 50 -7.02 21.85 15.69
C ILE A 50 -6.00 20.70 15.65
N LEU A 51 -5.89 20.03 14.51
CA LEU A 51 -4.93 18.95 14.30
C LEU A 51 -3.47 19.43 14.50
N ALA A 52 -3.13 20.61 13.97
CA ALA A 52 -1.80 21.22 14.10
C ALA A 52 -1.43 21.59 15.55
N ARG A 53 -2.43 21.76 16.42
CA ARG A 53 -2.27 22.06 17.86
C ARG A 53 -2.41 20.82 18.74
N MET A 54 -2.47 19.62 18.14
CA MET A 54 -2.51 18.40 18.92
C MET A 54 -1.30 18.30 19.86
N PRO A 55 -1.46 17.67 21.02
CA PRO A 55 -0.35 17.43 21.91
C PRO A 55 0.68 16.48 21.29
N GLU A 56 1.96 16.72 21.56
CA GLU A 56 3.09 16.06 20.89
C GLU A 56 3.16 14.55 21.14
N TYR A 57 2.60 14.07 22.25
CA TYR A 57 2.55 12.63 22.55
C TYR A 57 1.75 11.83 21.53
N LEU A 58 0.71 12.41 20.91
CA LEU A 58 -0.06 11.73 19.85
C LEU A 58 0.78 11.60 18.58
N LEU A 59 1.60 12.61 18.27
CA LEU A 59 2.52 12.56 17.14
C LEU A 59 3.59 11.48 17.36
N TYR A 60 4.18 11.41 18.55
CA TYR A 60 5.16 10.36 18.86
C TYR A 60 4.56 8.96 18.76
N PHE A 61 3.31 8.78 19.21
CA PHE A 61 2.61 7.50 19.08
C PHE A 61 2.38 7.11 17.61
N LEU A 62 1.95 8.07 16.78
CA LEU A 62 1.75 7.85 15.35
C LEU A 62 3.08 7.52 14.64
N THR A 63 4.13 8.28 14.93
CA THR A 63 5.48 8.03 14.38
C THR A 63 6.04 6.69 14.84
N ALA A 64 5.87 6.31 16.11
CA ALA A 64 6.29 5.00 16.61
C ALA A 64 5.57 3.86 15.88
N THR A 65 4.26 4.01 15.64
CA THR A 65 3.45 3.05 14.88
C THR A 65 3.92 2.98 13.42
N ALA A 66 4.23 4.11 12.81
CA ALA A 66 4.80 4.16 11.46
C ALA A 66 6.22 3.55 11.39
N CYS A 67 7.07 3.76 12.38
CA CYS A 67 8.38 3.11 12.44
C CYS A 67 8.22 1.59 12.59
N LEU A 68 7.29 1.13 13.43
CA LEU A 68 7.00 -0.30 13.58
C LEU A 68 6.58 -0.92 12.25
N GLY A 69 5.67 -0.27 11.50
CA GLY A 69 5.25 -0.71 10.17
C GLY A 69 6.43 -0.83 9.21
N GLY A 70 7.25 0.22 9.12
CA GLY A 70 8.45 0.22 8.26
C GLY A 70 9.45 -0.88 8.62
N ILE A 71 9.72 -1.07 9.91
CA ILE A 71 10.62 -2.12 10.41
C ILE A 71 10.07 -3.51 10.03
N THR A 72 8.77 -3.75 10.20
CA THR A 72 8.17 -5.05 9.89
C THR A 72 8.24 -5.40 8.40
N ILE A 73 8.03 -4.42 7.51
CA ILE A 73 8.15 -4.62 6.06
C ILE A 73 9.61 -4.86 5.66
N LEU A 74 10.56 -4.07 6.20
CA LEU A 74 11.99 -4.28 5.95
C LEU A 74 12.48 -5.63 6.46
N TRP A 75 11.98 -6.08 7.60
CA TRP A 75 12.28 -7.41 8.13
C TRP A 75 11.73 -8.52 7.25
N SER A 76 10.59 -8.32 6.59
CA SER A 76 10.01 -9.28 5.65
C SER A 76 10.85 -9.44 4.38
N LEU A 77 11.48 -8.37 3.90
CA LEU A 77 12.34 -8.39 2.70
C LEU A 77 13.53 -9.34 2.81
N GLY A 78 14.06 -9.51 4.03
CA GLY A 78 15.26 -10.33 4.29
C GLY A 78 15.08 -11.83 4.05
N ASP A 79 13.85 -12.33 3.90
CA ASP A 79 13.57 -13.76 3.70
C ASP A 79 13.95 -14.25 2.29
N GLY A 80 14.17 -13.36 1.31
CA GLY A 80 14.83 -13.67 0.03
C GLY A 80 14.10 -14.62 -0.93
N GLN A 81 12.89 -15.09 -0.61
CA GLN A 81 12.08 -15.92 -1.50
C GLN A 81 11.50 -15.10 -2.67
N ALA A 82 11.56 -15.65 -3.89
CA ALA A 82 11.19 -14.92 -5.11
C ALA A 82 9.74 -14.40 -5.12
N GLY A 83 8.78 -15.21 -4.65
CA GLY A 83 7.39 -14.78 -4.51
C GLY A 83 7.23 -13.68 -3.46
N ASN A 84 7.97 -13.77 -2.36
CA ASN A 84 7.93 -12.78 -1.30
C ASN A 84 8.53 -11.42 -1.73
N LEU A 85 9.58 -11.46 -2.55
CA LEU A 85 10.31 -10.28 -2.97
C LEU A 85 9.47 -9.31 -3.81
N MET A 86 8.57 -9.83 -4.66
CA MET A 86 7.73 -8.99 -5.52
C MET A 86 6.67 -8.21 -4.72
N PHE A 87 6.02 -8.88 -3.76
CA PHE A 87 5.00 -8.26 -2.91
C PHE A 87 5.61 -7.35 -1.82
N ASP A 88 6.72 -7.77 -1.22
CA ASP A 88 7.43 -6.98 -0.21
C ASP A 88 8.12 -5.76 -0.84
N GLY A 89 8.71 -5.90 -2.03
CA GLY A 89 9.33 -4.79 -2.75
C GLY A 89 8.32 -3.69 -3.11
N GLY A 90 7.15 -4.07 -3.63
CA GLY A 90 6.06 -3.12 -3.89
C GLY A 90 5.55 -2.45 -2.61
N SER A 91 5.43 -3.21 -1.52
CA SER A 91 5.00 -2.69 -0.22
C SER A 91 5.99 -1.69 0.35
N ILE A 92 7.30 -1.94 0.24
CA ILE A 92 8.37 -1.00 0.66
C ILE A 92 8.30 0.29 -0.14
N PHE A 93 8.16 0.18 -1.46
CA PHE A 93 8.08 1.34 -2.32
C PHE A 93 6.87 2.22 -1.94
N LEU A 94 5.68 1.64 -1.83
CA LEU A 94 4.48 2.36 -1.42
C LEU A 94 4.62 2.97 -0.02
N TYR A 95 5.17 2.21 0.93
CA TYR A 95 5.37 2.70 2.30
C TYR A 95 6.37 3.86 2.35
N GLY A 96 7.48 3.74 1.63
CA GLY A 96 8.51 4.77 1.52
C GLY A 96 7.97 6.03 0.84
N SER A 97 7.20 5.89 -0.23
CA SER A 97 6.53 7.02 -0.90
C SER A 97 5.52 7.71 0.02
N ALA A 98 4.67 6.96 0.71
CA ALA A 98 3.72 7.52 1.68
C ALA A 98 4.46 8.25 2.83
N ALA A 99 5.52 7.65 3.37
CA ALA A 99 6.33 8.27 4.40
C ALA A 99 7.01 9.56 3.89
N ALA A 100 7.54 9.56 2.66
CA ALA A 100 8.15 10.75 2.06
C ALA A 100 7.12 11.88 1.88
N VAL A 101 5.96 11.60 1.29
CA VAL A 101 4.86 12.58 1.15
C VAL A 101 4.43 13.12 2.51
N TYR A 102 4.31 12.24 3.52
CA TYR A 102 3.90 12.65 4.86
C TYR A 102 4.94 13.56 5.53
N LEU A 103 6.23 13.19 5.47
CA LEU A 103 7.31 13.94 6.11
C LEU A 103 7.61 15.26 5.39
N TYR A 104 7.61 15.27 4.06
CA TYR A 104 8.04 16.42 3.27
C TYR A 104 6.90 17.35 2.83
N SER A 105 5.65 16.87 2.79
CA SER A 105 4.51 17.68 2.38
C SER A 105 3.51 17.87 3.51
N VAL A 106 3.05 16.81 4.17
CA VAL A 106 1.97 16.90 5.19
C VAL A 106 2.44 17.64 6.44
N LEU A 107 3.54 17.21 7.07
CA LEU A 107 4.04 17.84 8.30
C LEU A 107 4.38 19.34 8.16
N PRO A 108 5.16 19.79 7.16
CA PRO A 108 5.47 21.21 7.03
C PRO A 108 4.23 22.04 6.70
N THR A 109 3.35 21.55 5.82
CA THR A 109 2.09 22.25 5.50
C THR A 109 1.19 22.38 6.73
N LEU A 110 1.04 21.30 7.52
CA LEU A 110 0.24 21.30 8.75
C LEU A 110 0.76 22.31 9.78
N SER A 111 2.09 22.48 9.88
CA SER A 111 2.69 23.44 10.81
C SER A 111 2.26 24.89 10.56
N THR A 112 1.92 25.24 9.32
CA THR A 112 1.42 26.57 8.92
C THR A 112 0.03 26.86 9.50
N PHE A 113 -0.79 25.82 9.73
CA PHE A 113 -2.13 25.97 10.30
C PHE A 113 -2.14 26.23 11.81
N LYS A 114 -0.98 26.19 12.50
CA LYS A 114 -0.89 26.61 13.91
C LYS A 114 -1.30 28.07 14.10
N SER A 115 -0.96 28.91 13.12
CA SER A 115 -1.24 30.35 13.09
C SER A 115 -2.34 30.71 12.08
N LEU A 116 -3.54 30.15 12.27
CA LEU A 116 -4.68 30.46 11.40
C LEU A 116 -5.13 31.93 11.60
N PRO A 117 -5.36 32.71 10.52
CA PRO A 117 -5.94 34.05 10.63
C PRO A 117 -7.35 34.01 11.22
N LEU A 118 -7.74 35.08 11.90
CA LEU A 118 -9.03 35.18 12.58
C LEU A 118 -10.17 35.20 11.56
N HIS A 119 -11.00 34.17 11.56
CA HIS A 119 -12.17 34.07 10.68
C HIS A 119 -13.24 35.06 11.15
N THR A 120 -13.54 36.06 10.35
CA THR A 120 -14.70 36.94 10.55
C THR A 120 -15.70 36.65 9.43
N ALA A 121 -17.01 36.69 9.69
CA ALA A 121 -18.06 36.25 8.76
C ALA A 121 -18.06 36.91 7.35
N SER A 122 -17.25 37.95 7.14
CA SER A 122 -17.12 38.66 5.85
C SER A 122 -15.73 38.49 5.19
N THR A 123 -14.85 37.62 5.71
CA THR A 123 -13.49 37.45 5.17
C THR A 123 -13.42 36.37 4.10
N VAL A 124 -13.06 36.79 2.88
CA VAL A 124 -12.71 35.92 1.75
C VAL A 124 -11.56 34.99 2.15
N TYR A 125 -11.61 33.73 1.70
CA TYR A 125 -10.58 32.76 2.02
C TYR A 125 -9.25 33.13 1.33
N PRO A 126 -8.12 33.24 2.06
CA PRO A 126 -6.86 33.68 1.45
C PRO A 126 -6.37 32.72 0.37
N PRO A 127 -5.96 33.20 -0.82
CA PRO A 127 -5.57 32.34 -1.94
C PRO A 127 -4.34 31.46 -1.61
N ASN A 128 -3.39 31.97 -0.82
CA ASN A 128 -2.23 31.17 -0.39
C ASN A 128 -2.65 30.02 0.53
N LEU A 129 -3.59 30.24 1.45
CA LEU A 129 -4.12 29.17 2.31
C LEU A 129 -4.96 28.17 1.51
N ARG A 130 -5.61 28.60 0.42
CA ARG A 130 -6.38 27.72 -0.47
C ARG A 130 -5.50 26.63 -1.04
N THR A 131 -4.36 27.01 -1.60
CA THR A 131 -3.39 26.05 -2.14
C THR A 131 -2.90 25.09 -1.04
N LEU A 132 -2.54 25.60 0.14
CA LEU A 132 -2.07 24.75 1.25
C LEU A 132 -3.13 23.78 1.77
N THR A 133 -4.40 24.20 1.83
CA THR A 133 -5.50 23.36 2.30
C THR A 133 -5.81 22.24 1.31
N LEU A 134 -5.83 22.58 0.01
CA LEU A 134 -6.03 21.61 -1.05
C LEU A 134 -4.85 20.64 -1.16
N ASP A 135 -3.63 21.14 -1.01
CA ASP A 135 -2.43 20.31 -1.03
C ASP A 135 -2.42 19.31 0.13
N LEU A 136 -2.78 19.75 1.35
CA LEU A 136 -2.89 18.88 2.52
C LEU A 136 -3.93 17.76 2.32
N ALA A 137 -5.10 18.10 1.78
CA ALA A 137 -6.13 17.12 1.45
C ALA A 137 -5.67 16.12 0.38
N SER A 138 -4.98 16.60 -0.66
CA SER A 138 -4.43 15.75 -1.72
C SER A 138 -3.35 14.80 -1.18
N ASN A 139 -2.46 15.29 -0.33
CA ASN A 139 -1.37 14.49 0.25
C ASN A 139 -1.93 13.40 1.19
N ASN A 140 -2.95 13.70 1.99
CA ASN A 140 -3.64 12.70 2.81
C ASN A 140 -4.32 11.61 1.95
N LEU A 141 -4.93 12.00 0.83
CA LEU A 141 -5.53 11.07 -0.12
C LEU A 141 -4.45 10.16 -0.75
N ILE A 142 -3.33 10.73 -1.21
CA ILE A 142 -2.22 9.98 -1.81
C ILE A 142 -1.65 8.96 -0.80
N CYS A 143 -1.41 9.37 0.44
CA CYS A 143 -0.97 8.47 1.51
C CYS A 143 -1.99 7.35 1.76
N SER A 144 -3.29 7.68 1.79
CA SER A 144 -4.36 6.70 2.01
C SER A 144 -4.41 5.64 0.89
N VAL A 145 -4.28 6.07 -0.36
CA VAL A 145 -4.23 5.18 -1.53
C VAL A 145 -2.98 4.29 -1.48
N ALA A 146 -1.83 4.86 -1.13
CA ALA A 146 -0.59 4.10 -1.00
C ALA A 146 -0.70 3.01 0.09
N LEU A 147 -1.21 3.35 1.29
CA LEU A 147 -1.42 2.37 2.36
C LEU A 147 -2.46 1.31 1.99
N THR A 148 -3.53 1.69 1.29
CA THR A 148 -4.50 0.74 0.74
C THR A 148 -3.84 -0.22 -0.24
N GLY A 149 -2.94 0.28 -1.11
CA GLY A 149 -2.14 -0.54 -2.00
C GLY A 149 -1.29 -1.57 -1.25
N ILE A 150 -0.72 -1.22 -0.10
CA ILE A 150 0.02 -2.18 0.75
C ILE A 150 -0.90 -3.29 1.23
N LEU A 151 -2.08 -2.96 1.76
CA LEU A 151 -3.05 -3.97 2.19
C LEU A 151 -3.46 -4.91 1.05
N LEU A 152 -3.65 -4.37 -0.17
CA LEU A 152 -3.93 -5.18 -1.35
C LEU A 152 -2.76 -6.09 -1.73
N LEU A 153 -1.52 -5.63 -1.62
CA LEU A 153 -0.33 -6.46 -1.85
C LEU A 153 -0.20 -7.58 -0.80
N GLN A 154 -0.49 -7.28 0.46
CA GLN A 154 -0.48 -8.30 1.53
C GLN A 154 -1.60 -9.34 1.33
N ALA A 155 -2.78 -8.92 0.89
CA ALA A 155 -3.86 -9.83 0.52
C ALA A 155 -3.51 -10.67 -0.74
N GLY A 156 -2.86 -10.05 -1.73
CA GLY A 156 -2.39 -10.72 -2.94
C GLY A 156 -1.33 -11.78 -2.64
N ARG A 157 -0.40 -11.48 -1.72
CA ARG A 157 0.58 -12.44 -1.21
C ARG A 157 -0.12 -13.65 -0.57
N TRP A 158 -1.08 -13.42 0.33
CA TRP A 158 -1.84 -14.50 0.95
C TRP A 158 -2.57 -15.35 -0.10
N TRP A 159 -3.19 -14.72 -1.09
CA TRP A 159 -3.87 -15.43 -2.17
C TRP A 159 -2.91 -16.25 -3.04
N ALA A 160 -1.70 -15.75 -3.32
CA ALA A 160 -0.68 -16.47 -4.07
C ALA A 160 -0.15 -17.69 -3.28
N GLU A 161 0.16 -17.50 -2.00
CA GLU A 161 0.61 -18.58 -1.10
C GLU A 161 -0.43 -19.71 -0.99
N ASN A 162 -1.73 -19.38 -0.95
CA ASN A 162 -2.81 -20.36 -0.88
C ASN A 162 -3.06 -21.14 -2.18
N ARG A 163 -2.62 -20.64 -3.34
CA ARG A 163 -2.78 -21.35 -4.62
C ARG A 163 -1.68 -22.37 -4.85
N ASP A 164 -0.44 -22.01 -4.52
CA ASP A 164 0.69 -22.93 -4.61
C ASP A 164 0.49 -24.14 -3.66
N GLY A 165 -0.06 -23.91 -2.46
CA GLY A 165 -0.37 -24.98 -1.51
C GLY A 165 -1.50 -25.94 -1.90
N ASN A 166 -2.31 -25.61 -2.91
CA ASN A 166 -3.40 -26.47 -3.40
C ASN A 166 -3.04 -27.20 -4.70
N ASP A 167 -1.93 -26.83 -5.34
CA ASP A 167 -1.37 -27.52 -6.50
C ASP A 167 -0.32 -28.59 -6.10
N ASP A 168 0.22 -28.52 -4.88
CA ASP A 168 1.09 -29.57 -4.29
C ASP A 168 0.31 -30.83 -3.82
N ASP A 169 -1.02 -30.74 -3.70
CA ASP A 169 -1.94 -31.86 -3.44
C ASP A 169 -2.57 -32.42 -4.73
N ALA A 170 -2.18 -31.93 -5.91
CA ALA A 170 -2.34 -32.73 -7.11
C ALA A 170 -1.33 -33.89 -6.99
N PRO A 171 -1.76 -35.17 -7.02
CA PRO A 171 -0.81 -36.26 -7.05
C PRO A 171 0.15 -35.94 -8.19
N VAL A 172 1.45 -35.88 -7.88
CA VAL A 172 2.50 -35.96 -8.89
C VAL A 172 2.07 -37.11 -9.77
N MET A 173 1.50 -36.80 -10.94
CA MET A 173 1.20 -37.80 -11.94
C MET A 173 2.58 -38.34 -12.25
N ASP A 174 2.88 -39.50 -11.66
CA ASP A 174 4.09 -40.27 -11.89
C ASP A 174 4.35 -40.15 -13.37
N LYS A 175 5.36 -39.35 -13.71
CA LYS A 175 5.82 -39.26 -15.08
C LYS A 175 6.19 -40.71 -15.39
N PRO A 176 5.45 -41.40 -16.29
CA PRO A 176 5.61 -42.84 -16.39
C PRO A 176 7.08 -43.10 -16.70
N GLU A 177 7.76 -43.77 -15.78
CA GLU A 177 9.20 -44.15 -15.81
C GLU A 177 9.50 -45.16 -16.94
N ASN A 178 8.73 -45.11 -18.02
CA ASN A 178 8.82 -46.03 -19.14
C ASN A 178 8.54 -45.39 -20.51
N ALA A 179 8.53 -44.05 -20.60
CA ALA A 179 8.41 -43.37 -21.89
C ALA A 179 9.65 -43.55 -22.79
N ASP A 180 10.82 -43.82 -22.21
CA ASP A 180 12.07 -44.02 -22.96
C ASP A 180 12.22 -45.46 -23.50
N GLY A 181 11.72 -46.47 -22.78
CA GLY A 181 11.78 -47.88 -23.20
C GLY A 181 10.88 -48.22 -24.40
N VAL A 182 9.73 -47.54 -24.53
CA VAL A 182 8.79 -47.74 -25.65
C VAL A 182 9.34 -47.12 -26.95
N ARG A 183 10.06 -45.99 -26.85
CA ARG A 183 10.68 -45.32 -28.00
C ARG A 183 11.86 -46.12 -28.58
N GLU A 184 12.67 -46.74 -27.73
CA GLU A 184 13.75 -47.62 -28.18
C GLU A 184 13.25 -48.93 -28.82
N ARG A 185 12.26 -49.62 -28.23
CA ARG A 185 11.68 -50.84 -28.83
C ARG A 185 11.06 -50.58 -30.20
N THR A 186 10.42 -49.42 -30.37
CA THR A 186 9.78 -49.02 -31.64
C THR A 186 10.81 -48.66 -32.72
N LYS A 187 11.93 -48.02 -32.35
CA LYS A 187 13.05 -47.75 -33.27
C LYS A 187 13.77 -49.03 -33.70
N SER A 188 14.06 -49.94 -32.76
CA SER A 188 14.71 -51.22 -33.02
C SER A 188 13.86 -52.14 -33.90
N ALA A 189 12.53 -52.14 -33.73
CA ALA A 189 11.62 -52.89 -34.59
C ALA A 189 11.52 -52.31 -36.03
N LYS A 190 11.59 -50.98 -36.19
CA LYS A 190 11.62 -50.32 -37.51
C LYS A 190 12.93 -50.57 -38.26
N LEU A 191 14.07 -50.46 -37.59
CA LEU A 191 15.39 -50.76 -38.16
C LEU A 191 15.51 -52.23 -38.62
N ARG A 192 14.92 -53.16 -37.85
CA ARG A 192 14.93 -54.59 -38.21
C ARG A 192 14.04 -54.90 -39.42
N LYS A 193 12.90 -54.21 -39.60
CA LYS A 193 12.04 -54.34 -40.79
C LYS A 193 12.64 -53.72 -42.06
N GLN A 194 13.48 -52.70 -41.92
CA GLN A 194 14.13 -52.05 -43.07
C GLN A 194 15.29 -52.88 -43.63
N LYS A 195 15.98 -53.65 -42.79
CA LYS A 195 17.09 -54.53 -43.19
C LYS A 195 16.66 -55.82 -43.90
N THR A 196 15.39 -56.22 -43.82
CA THR A 196 14.84 -57.43 -44.47
C THR A 196 14.22 -57.15 -45.84
N LYS A 197 14.23 -55.90 -46.31
CA LYS A 197 13.65 -55.46 -47.59
C LYS A 197 14.70 -54.92 -48.59
N SER A 198 15.99 -55.14 -48.32
CA SER A 198 17.09 -54.88 -49.25
C SER A 198 17.80 -56.17 -49.62
#